data_AF-A0A1I6L038-F1
#
_entry.id   AF-A0A1I6L038-F1
#
_cell.length_a   1.000
_cell.length_b   1.000
_cell.length_c   1.000
_cell.angle_alpha   90.00
_cell.angle_beta   90.00
_cell.angle_gamma   90.00
#
_symmetry.space_group_name_H-M   'P 1'
#
loop_
_entity.id
_entity.type
_entity.pdbx_description
1 polymer ?
#
loop_
_entity_poly.entity_id
_entity_poly.type
_entity_poly.pdbx_seq_one_letter_code
_entity_poly.pdbx_strand_id
1 'polypeptide(L)'
;MDGTSATVPVHDSLHVTDAVSLYQKDEWWKAVVTYQFEGDSDTDETAMYLWHDDGDGWTRKNKYVIKTPDAWAIDREVIDDYIRSDAPSAENTSFPVSDYYTVGDGETIFQSDGWWKAIVNVVGKGTWETNEVMVYLWQEQDGEWRRRQKYTIKRVNDWEEEREVIDGQMLGDSDEGQPGSSVQPDGDVAADLDALGDELETHLSGEFT
;
A
#
# COMPACT_ATOMS: atom_id res chain seq x y z
N MET A 1 27.43 -7.09 -20.76
CA MET A 1 26.28 -7.69 -20.07
C MET A 1 25.21 -6.62 -20.11
N ASP A 2 24.31 -6.71 -21.09
CA ASP A 2 23.20 -5.77 -21.27
C ASP A 2 22.15 -6.05 -20.19
N GLY A 3 22.17 -5.27 -19.11
CA GLY A 3 21.07 -5.22 -18.15
C GLY A 3 19.94 -4.42 -18.79
N THR A 4 19.02 -5.10 -19.48
CA THR A 4 17.75 -4.49 -19.85
C THR A 4 17.02 -4.20 -18.54
N SER A 5 17.02 -2.95 -18.09
CA SER A 5 16.11 -2.51 -17.03
C SER A 5 14.70 -2.83 -17.50
N ALA A 6 14.11 -3.89 -16.97
CA ALA A 6 12.73 -4.24 -17.29
C ALA A 6 11.85 -3.07 -16.84
N THR A 7 11.06 -2.52 -17.75
CA THR A 7 10.06 -1.51 -17.40
C THR A 7 9.05 -2.13 -16.45
N VAL A 8 8.78 -1.50 -15.32
CA VAL A 8 7.78 -1.98 -14.36
C VAL A 8 6.38 -2.00 -14.99
N PRO A 9 5.56 -3.04 -14.76
CA PRO A 9 4.27 -3.21 -15.43
C PRO A 9 3.19 -2.39 -14.74
N VAL A 10 3.25 -1.08 -14.93
CA VAL A 10 2.27 -0.11 -14.44
C VAL A 10 1.33 0.33 -15.57
N HIS A 11 0.26 1.05 -15.21
CA HIS A 11 -0.67 1.61 -16.19
C HIS A 11 0.01 2.71 -17.01
N ASP A 12 -0.35 2.85 -18.29
CA ASP A 12 0.29 3.80 -19.22
C ASP A 12 0.14 5.26 -18.80
N SER A 13 -0.87 5.58 -17.98
CA SER A 13 -1.07 6.93 -17.42
C SER A 13 -0.09 7.29 -16.30
N LEU A 14 0.82 6.39 -15.92
CA LEU A 14 1.82 6.63 -14.87
C LEU A 14 3.19 6.86 -15.49
N HIS A 15 3.80 7.98 -15.14
CA HIS A 15 5.18 8.27 -15.42
C HIS A 15 6.06 7.79 -14.27
N VAL A 16 6.73 6.66 -14.43
CA VAL A 16 7.62 6.10 -13.40
C VAL A 16 8.90 6.93 -13.30
N THR A 17 9.15 7.49 -12.12
CA THR A 17 10.33 8.31 -11.82
C THR A 17 11.43 7.49 -11.15
N ASP A 18 11.06 6.53 -10.29
CA ASP A 18 12.00 5.56 -9.72
C ASP A 18 11.34 4.20 -9.47
N ALA A 19 12.13 3.13 -9.45
CA ALA A 19 11.64 1.81 -9.10
C ALA A 19 12.74 0.93 -8.49
N VAL A 20 12.47 0.39 -7.31
CA VAL A 20 13.34 -0.55 -6.62
C VAL A 20 12.67 -1.91 -6.55
N SER A 21 13.24 -2.89 -7.26
CA SER A 21 12.79 -4.27 -7.19
C SER A 21 13.23 -4.92 -5.87
N LEU A 22 12.27 -5.40 -5.09
CA LEU A 22 12.52 -6.21 -3.90
C LEU A 22 12.83 -7.65 -4.27
N TYR A 23 12.02 -8.23 -5.17
CA TYR A 23 12.36 -9.49 -5.82
C TYR A 23 11.62 -9.64 -7.15
N GLN A 24 12.23 -10.38 -8.06
CA GLN A 24 11.63 -10.81 -9.32
C GLN A 24 12.04 -12.27 -9.54
N LYS A 25 11.07 -13.19 -9.52
CA LYS A 25 11.30 -14.64 -9.68
C LYS A 25 10.20 -15.25 -10.53
N ASP A 26 10.59 -15.94 -11.59
CA ASP A 26 9.69 -16.66 -12.49
C ASP A 26 8.45 -15.82 -12.84
N GLU A 27 7.34 -16.12 -12.17
CA GLU A 27 6.01 -15.56 -12.37
C GLU A 27 5.66 -14.41 -11.40
N TRP A 28 6.52 -14.03 -10.46
CA TRP A 28 6.22 -13.02 -9.44
C TRP A 28 7.24 -11.88 -9.42
N TRP A 29 6.73 -10.64 -9.37
CA TRP A 29 7.55 -9.45 -9.24
C TRP A 29 6.98 -8.55 -8.14
N LYS A 30 7.84 -8.14 -7.21
CA LYS A 30 7.53 -7.14 -6.18
C LYS A 30 8.51 -5.98 -6.28
N ALA A 31 7.98 -4.76 -6.29
CA ALA A 31 8.79 -3.55 -6.33
C ALA A 31 8.12 -2.40 -5.58
N VAL A 32 8.93 -1.48 -5.08
CA VAL A 32 8.52 -0.12 -4.74
C VAL A 32 8.66 0.72 -6.00
N VAL A 33 7.61 1.45 -6.35
CA VAL A 33 7.58 2.28 -7.56
C VAL A 33 7.16 3.68 -7.17
N THR A 34 7.96 4.66 -7.57
CA THR A 34 7.67 6.09 -7.48
C THR A 34 7.22 6.57 -8.86
N TYR A 35 6.09 7.25 -8.94
CA TYR A 35 5.49 7.66 -10.20
C TYR A 35 4.69 8.96 -10.06
N GLN A 36 4.55 9.65 -11.20
CA GLN A 36 3.66 10.80 -11.38
C GLN A 36 2.49 10.40 -12.29
N PHE A 37 1.38 11.12 -12.23
CA PHE A 37 0.29 10.94 -13.19
C PHE A 37 0.50 11.84 -14.42
N GLU A 38 0.06 11.36 -15.58
CA GLU A 38 0.06 12.21 -16.78
C GLU A 38 -0.84 13.45 -16.56
N GLY A 39 -0.22 14.64 -16.58
CA GLY A 39 -0.91 15.92 -16.40
C GLY A 39 -0.88 16.47 -14.98
N ASP A 40 -0.37 15.69 -14.02
CA ASP A 40 -0.07 16.13 -12.66
C ASP A 40 1.36 15.73 -12.29
N SER A 41 2.29 16.65 -12.56
CA SER A 41 3.73 16.47 -12.31
C SER A 41 4.18 17.04 -10.96
N ASP A 42 3.26 17.60 -10.18
CA ASP A 42 3.64 18.36 -8.99
C ASP A 42 3.78 17.47 -7.73
N THR A 43 3.33 16.21 -7.79
CA THR A 43 3.45 15.25 -6.68
C THR A 43 3.87 13.87 -7.16
N ASP A 44 4.99 13.37 -6.64
CA ASP A 44 5.38 11.98 -6.75
C ASP A 44 4.56 11.11 -5.79
N GLU A 45 4.01 10.00 -6.29
CA GLU A 45 3.44 8.95 -5.45
C GLU A 45 4.39 7.77 -5.36
N THR A 46 4.56 7.23 -4.17
CA THR A 46 5.25 5.96 -3.97
C THR A 46 4.23 4.86 -3.66
N ALA A 47 4.37 3.70 -4.30
CA ALA A 47 3.55 2.55 -3.98
C ALA A 47 4.33 1.23 -4.03
N MET A 48 3.94 0.33 -3.14
CA MET A 48 4.37 -1.06 -3.18
C MET A 48 3.47 -1.86 -4.12
N TYR A 49 4.07 -2.51 -5.10
CA TYR A 49 3.39 -3.36 -6.07
C TYR A 49 3.78 -4.81 -5.93
N LEU A 50 2.82 -5.70 -6.22
CA LEU A 50 3.05 -7.12 -6.46
C LEU A 50 2.31 -7.52 -7.73
N TRP A 51 3.05 -8.06 -8.69
CA TRP A 51 2.52 -8.60 -9.93
C TRP A 51 2.74 -10.11 -10.00
N HIS A 52 1.87 -10.76 -10.78
CA HIS A 52 1.98 -12.14 -11.17
C HIS A 52 1.82 -12.28 -12.68
N ASP A 53 2.72 -13.00 -13.34
CA ASP A 53 2.62 -13.39 -14.74
C ASP A 53 2.13 -14.83 -14.82
N ASP A 54 0.96 -15.05 -15.41
CA ASP A 54 0.38 -16.39 -15.64
C ASP A 54 0.62 -16.90 -17.08
N GLY A 55 1.51 -16.26 -17.83
CA GLY A 55 1.87 -16.60 -19.21
C GLY A 55 1.25 -15.68 -20.26
N ASP A 56 0.24 -14.89 -19.86
CA ASP A 56 -0.38 -13.86 -20.71
C ASP A 56 0.10 -12.43 -20.36
N GLY A 57 1.06 -12.31 -19.44
CA GLY A 57 1.68 -11.06 -19.02
C GLY A 57 1.43 -10.69 -17.56
N TRP A 58 2.07 -9.61 -17.11
CA TRP A 58 2.04 -9.18 -15.71
C TRP A 58 0.67 -8.62 -15.30
N THR A 59 0.02 -9.29 -14.35
CA THR A 59 -1.20 -8.80 -13.70
C THR A 59 -0.91 -8.33 -12.27
N ARG A 60 -1.34 -7.11 -11.94
CA ARG A 60 -1.25 -6.56 -10.57
C ARG A 60 -2.12 -7.37 -9.60
N LYS A 61 -1.52 -7.95 -8.56
CA LYS A 61 -2.22 -8.69 -7.49
C LYS A 61 -2.42 -7.86 -6.23
N ASN A 62 -1.41 -7.08 -5.82
CA ASN A 62 -1.50 -6.15 -4.70
C ASN A 62 -0.95 -4.77 -5.11
N LYS A 63 -1.50 -3.72 -4.49
CA LYS A 63 -1.00 -2.34 -4.53
C LYS A 63 -1.21 -1.73 -3.15
N TYR A 64 -0.23 -1.01 -2.64
CA TYR A 64 -0.33 -0.19 -1.44
C TYR A 64 0.34 1.15 -1.69
N VAL A 65 -0.48 2.19 -1.80
CA VAL A 65 -0.02 3.56 -2.01
C VAL A 65 0.35 4.19 -0.68
N ILE A 66 1.50 4.84 -0.65
CA ILE A 66 2.05 5.49 0.51
C ILE A 66 2.22 6.97 0.12
N LYS A 67 1.41 7.83 0.73
CA LYS A 67 1.22 9.20 0.27
C LYS A 67 2.24 10.17 0.83
N THR A 68 2.53 10.03 2.12
CA THR A 68 3.41 10.95 2.84
C THR A 68 4.29 10.19 3.83
N PRO A 69 5.43 10.77 4.23
CA PRO A 69 6.27 10.19 5.30
C PRO A 69 5.51 10.02 6.62
N ASP A 70 4.58 10.90 6.95
CA ASP A 70 3.78 10.80 8.19
C ASP A 70 2.76 9.66 8.11
N ALA A 71 2.04 9.53 6.99
CA ALA A 71 1.12 8.41 6.79
C ALA A 71 1.87 7.07 6.77
N TRP A 72 3.08 7.06 6.20
CA TRP A 72 3.97 5.91 6.26
C TRP A 72 4.38 5.57 7.69
N ALA A 73 4.78 6.56 8.49
CA ALA A 73 5.22 6.34 9.86
C ALA A 73 4.10 5.69 10.72
N ILE A 74 2.85 6.16 10.57
CA ILE A 74 1.68 5.59 11.23
C ILE A 74 1.45 4.15 10.79
N ASP A 75 1.38 3.91 9.46
CA ASP A 75 1.16 2.56 8.95
C ASP A 75 2.25 1.59 9.41
N ARG A 76 3.50 2.05 9.37
CA ARG A 76 4.66 1.26 9.74
C ARG A 76 4.61 0.85 11.21
N GLU A 77 4.23 1.75 12.12
CA GLU A 77 4.07 1.47 13.54
C GLU A 77 3.00 0.40 13.79
N VAL A 78 1.81 0.55 13.20
CA VAL A 78 0.72 -0.42 13.37
C VAL A 78 1.07 -1.78 12.75
N ILE A 79 1.73 -1.79 11.58
CA ILE A 79 2.22 -3.04 10.98
C ILE A 79 3.28 -3.69 11.89
N ASP A 80 4.23 -2.90 12.40
CA ASP A 80 5.31 -3.36 13.26
C ASP A 80 4.78 -4.06 14.52
N ASP A 81 3.72 -3.51 15.11
CA ASP A 81 3.03 -4.07 16.27
C ASP A 81 2.33 -5.38 15.93
N TYR A 82 1.52 -5.41 14.86
CA TYR A 82 0.78 -6.62 14.52
C TYR A 82 1.65 -7.76 13.98
N ILE A 83 2.69 -7.48 13.19
CA ILE A 83 3.49 -8.54 12.55
C ILE A 83 4.42 -9.24 13.55
N ARG A 84 4.74 -8.59 14.68
CA ARG A 84 5.58 -9.15 15.75
C ARG A 84 4.78 -9.70 16.93
N SER A 85 3.49 -9.40 16.99
CA SER A 85 2.60 -9.91 18.04
C SER A 85 2.14 -11.34 17.75
N ASP A 86 1.85 -12.07 18.82
CA ASP A 86 1.15 -13.35 18.72
C ASP A 86 -0.26 -13.14 18.16
N ALA A 87 -0.74 -14.13 17.41
CA ALA A 87 -2.08 -14.09 16.83
C ALA A 87 -3.14 -13.93 17.95
N PRO A 88 -3.99 -12.90 17.89
CA PRO A 88 -5.10 -12.74 18.83
C PRO A 88 -6.07 -13.92 18.69
N SER A 89 -6.61 -14.39 19.82
CA SER A 89 -7.54 -15.53 19.85
C SER A 89 -9.01 -15.16 19.66
N ALA A 90 -9.34 -13.86 19.71
CA ALA A 90 -10.69 -13.36 19.45
C ALA A 90 -10.85 -13.08 17.95
N GLU A 91 -12.05 -13.22 17.43
CA GLU A 91 -12.39 -12.81 16.07
C GLU A 91 -13.00 -11.39 16.09
N ASN A 92 -12.65 -10.58 15.09
CA ASN A 92 -13.19 -9.24 14.88
C ASN A 92 -13.87 -9.16 13.50
N THR A 93 -15.18 -8.95 13.50
CA THR A 93 -16.01 -8.90 12.27
C THR A 93 -16.38 -7.48 11.87
N SER A 94 -15.71 -6.47 12.44
CA SER A 94 -16.07 -5.06 12.21
C SER A 94 -15.55 -4.52 10.87
N PHE A 95 -14.54 -5.18 10.29
CA PHE A 95 -13.91 -4.76 9.04
C PHE A 95 -14.56 -5.43 7.82
N PRO A 96 -14.74 -4.73 6.69
CA PRO A 96 -15.34 -5.26 5.46
C PRO A 96 -14.34 -6.12 4.67
N VAL A 97 -13.79 -7.13 5.33
CA VAL A 97 -12.94 -8.15 4.73
C VAL A 97 -13.80 -9.26 4.13
N SER A 98 -13.24 -10.02 3.19
CA SER A 98 -13.92 -11.21 2.65
C SER A 98 -14.07 -12.28 3.73
N ASP A 99 -15.20 -13.00 3.73
CA ASP A 99 -15.47 -14.18 4.59
C ASP A 99 -14.42 -15.30 4.49
N TYR A 100 -13.56 -15.25 3.47
CA TYR A 100 -12.40 -16.15 3.39
C TYR A 100 -11.37 -15.89 4.51
N TYR A 101 -11.35 -14.69 5.09
CA TYR A 101 -10.41 -14.29 6.14
C TYR A 101 -11.08 -14.25 7.50
N THR A 102 -10.41 -14.84 8.49
CA THR A 102 -10.69 -14.58 9.90
C THR A 102 -9.77 -13.45 10.36
N VAL A 103 -10.35 -12.30 10.69
CA VAL A 103 -9.62 -11.18 11.28
C VAL A 103 -9.65 -11.36 12.79
N GLY A 104 -8.47 -11.32 13.41
CA GLY A 104 -8.37 -11.45 14.85
C GLY A 104 -8.32 -10.10 15.57
N ASP A 105 -7.65 -9.13 14.96
CA ASP A 105 -7.65 -7.74 15.41
C ASP A 105 -7.43 -6.79 14.22
N GLY A 106 -7.64 -5.50 14.42
CA GLY A 106 -7.31 -4.49 13.43
C GLY A 106 -7.54 -3.08 13.92
N GLU A 107 -6.88 -2.14 13.24
CA GLU A 107 -6.92 -0.73 13.54
C GLU A 107 -7.39 0.05 12.32
N THR A 108 -8.42 0.88 12.51
CA THR A 108 -8.82 1.88 11.53
C THR A 108 -7.81 3.03 11.59
N ILE A 109 -7.10 3.25 10.49
CA ILE A 109 -6.15 4.36 10.35
C ILE A 109 -6.92 5.65 10.01
N PHE A 110 -7.92 5.52 9.15
CA PHE A 110 -8.79 6.62 8.75
C PHE A 110 -10.12 6.07 8.22
N GLN A 111 -11.21 6.79 8.47
CA GLN A 111 -12.51 6.51 7.90
C GLN A 111 -13.31 7.81 7.69
N SER A 112 -13.74 8.06 6.46
CA SER A 112 -14.71 9.10 6.07
C SER A 112 -15.98 8.47 5.51
N ASP A 113 -16.87 9.32 4.97
CA ASP A 113 -18.09 8.88 4.29
C ASP A 113 -17.79 8.09 3.01
N GLY A 114 -16.66 8.38 2.34
CA GLY A 114 -16.29 7.77 1.06
C GLY A 114 -15.17 6.74 1.14
N TRP A 115 -14.29 6.83 2.15
CA TRP A 115 -13.07 6.05 2.21
C TRP A 115 -12.82 5.44 3.58
N TRP A 116 -12.26 4.24 3.60
CA TRP A 116 -11.85 3.57 4.83
C TRP A 116 -10.51 2.89 4.63
N LYS A 117 -9.53 3.27 5.44
CA LYS A 117 -8.24 2.61 5.55
C LYS A 117 -8.12 1.88 6.89
N ALA A 118 -7.76 0.61 6.86
CA ALA A 118 -7.45 -0.15 8.07
C ALA A 118 -6.27 -1.09 7.86
N ILE A 119 -5.59 -1.40 8.95
CA ILE A 119 -4.55 -2.43 9.01
C ILE A 119 -5.10 -3.52 9.92
N VAL A 120 -5.20 -4.74 9.39
CA VAL A 120 -5.84 -5.86 10.08
C VAL A 120 -4.86 -7.01 10.25
N ASN A 121 -4.93 -7.66 11.41
CA ASN A 121 -4.27 -8.92 11.66
C ASN A 121 -5.22 -10.07 11.28
N VAL A 122 -4.83 -10.84 10.27
CA VAL A 122 -5.56 -12.01 9.79
C VAL A 122 -4.97 -13.25 10.44
N VAL A 123 -5.82 -13.95 11.20
CA VAL A 123 -5.47 -15.15 11.96
C VAL A 123 -5.92 -16.45 11.27
N GLY A 124 -6.74 -16.33 10.22
CA GLY A 124 -7.25 -17.48 9.48
C GLY A 124 -7.53 -17.19 8.01
N LYS A 125 -7.39 -18.24 7.18
CA LYS A 125 -7.69 -18.24 5.75
C LYS A 125 -8.43 -19.52 5.36
N GLY A 126 -9.74 -19.42 5.15
CA GLY A 126 -10.61 -20.56 4.99
C GLY A 126 -10.57 -21.45 6.23
N THR A 127 -9.89 -22.60 6.14
CA THR A 127 -9.76 -23.56 7.25
C THR A 127 -8.35 -23.62 7.86
N TRP A 128 -7.43 -22.74 7.43
CA TRP A 128 -6.04 -22.74 7.87
C TRP A 128 -5.75 -21.55 8.78
N GLU A 129 -5.04 -21.79 9.87
CA GLU A 129 -4.52 -20.74 10.75
C GLU A 129 -3.35 -20.00 10.07
N THR A 130 -3.24 -18.71 10.33
CA THR A 130 -2.13 -17.87 9.88
C THR A 130 -1.89 -16.72 10.87
N ASN A 131 -0.87 -15.91 10.65
CA ASN A 131 -0.67 -14.65 11.37
C ASN A 131 -0.07 -13.65 10.38
N GLU A 132 -0.94 -13.02 9.61
CA GLU A 132 -0.53 -12.10 8.54
C GLU A 132 -1.13 -10.73 8.78
N VAL A 133 -0.38 -9.68 8.45
CA VAL A 133 -0.88 -8.31 8.48
C VAL A 133 -1.34 -7.92 7.09
N MET A 134 -2.51 -7.30 6.99
CA MET A 134 -3.03 -6.79 5.74
C MET A 134 -3.41 -5.32 5.85
N VAL A 135 -2.94 -4.53 4.91
CA VAL A 135 -3.35 -3.14 4.74
C VAL A 135 -4.47 -3.11 3.72
N TYR A 136 -5.59 -2.49 4.08
CA TYR A 136 -6.76 -2.34 3.22
C TYR A 136 -7.09 -0.87 3.00
N LEU A 137 -7.55 -0.58 1.79
CA LEU A 137 -8.28 0.63 1.46
C LEU A 137 -9.58 0.24 0.77
N TRP A 138 -10.69 0.68 1.34
CA TRP A 138 -12.03 0.53 0.78
C TRP A 138 -12.59 1.89 0.39
N GLN A 139 -13.47 1.87 -0.61
CA GLN A 139 -14.29 3.00 -1.00
C GLN A 139 -15.77 2.60 -0.86
N GLU A 140 -16.58 3.49 -0.32
CA GLU A 140 -18.03 3.33 -0.30
C GLU A 140 -18.55 3.44 -1.74
N GLN A 141 -19.36 2.46 -2.15
CA GLN A 141 -20.08 2.45 -3.41
C GLN A 141 -21.44 1.79 -3.19
N ASP A 142 -22.51 2.51 -3.51
CA ASP A 142 -23.89 2.00 -3.49
C ASP A 142 -24.33 1.42 -2.12
N GLY A 143 -23.84 1.97 -1.01
CA GLY A 143 -24.12 1.49 0.34
C GLY A 143 -23.17 0.38 0.82
N GLU A 144 -22.16 0.01 0.03
CA GLU A 144 -21.24 -1.09 0.33
C GLU A 144 -19.77 -0.67 0.24
N TRP A 145 -18.95 -1.15 1.17
CA TRP A 145 -17.50 -0.94 1.13
C TRP A 145 -16.85 -1.87 0.10
N ARG A 146 -16.31 -1.30 -0.98
CA ARG A 146 -15.57 -2.05 -2.01
C ARG A 146 -14.07 -1.86 -1.86
N ARG A 147 -13.34 -2.97 -1.85
CA ARG A 147 -11.88 -3.00 -1.74
C ARG A 147 -11.23 -2.39 -2.98
N ARG A 148 -10.47 -1.30 -2.79
CA ARG A 148 -9.66 -0.65 -3.84
C ARG A 148 -8.20 -1.05 -3.78
N GLN A 149 -7.65 -1.17 -2.57
CA GLN A 149 -6.28 -1.60 -2.35
C GLN A 149 -6.21 -2.70 -1.31
N LYS A 150 -5.21 -3.56 -1.47
CA LYS A 150 -4.87 -4.59 -0.50
C LYS A 150 -3.39 -4.88 -0.61
N TYR A 151 -2.75 -4.94 0.54
CA TYR A 151 -1.40 -5.41 0.67
C TYR A 151 -1.31 -6.42 1.80
N THR A 152 -0.43 -7.41 1.64
CA THR A 152 -0.35 -8.55 2.55
C THR A 152 1.10 -8.78 2.92
N ILE A 153 1.35 -8.79 4.22
CA ILE A 153 2.65 -8.94 4.84
C ILE A 153 2.60 -10.23 5.64
N LYS A 154 3.45 -11.19 5.25
CA LYS A 154 3.37 -12.56 5.76
C LYS A 154 4.39 -12.86 6.85
N ARG A 155 5.51 -12.13 6.87
CA ARG A 155 6.68 -12.43 7.69
C ARG A 155 7.35 -11.12 8.09
N VAL A 156 7.92 -11.12 9.30
CA VAL A 156 8.69 -10.00 9.84
C VAL A 156 9.89 -9.67 8.94
N ASN A 157 10.62 -10.68 8.45
CA ASN A 157 11.79 -10.43 7.60
C ASN A 157 11.42 -9.76 6.27
N ASP A 158 10.35 -10.23 5.61
CA ASP A 158 9.87 -9.64 4.36
C ASP A 158 9.50 -8.17 4.61
N TRP A 159 8.83 -7.90 5.73
CA TRP A 159 8.47 -6.55 6.16
C TRP A 159 9.70 -5.66 6.44
N GLU A 160 10.74 -6.20 7.06
CA GLU A 160 11.97 -5.45 7.35
C GLU A 160 12.70 -5.02 6.08
N GLU A 161 12.76 -5.88 5.07
CA GLU A 161 13.33 -5.54 3.76
C GLU A 161 12.45 -4.51 3.03
N GLU A 162 11.12 -4.69 3.05
CA GLU A 162 10.17 -3.78 2.42
C GLU A 162 10.21 -2.37 3.01
N ARG A 163 10.19 -2.27 4.35
CA ARG A 163 10.16 -0.98 5.04
C ARG A 163 11.46 -0.20 4.83
N GLU A 164 12.61 -0.87 4.74
CA GLU A 164 13.90 -0.21 4.50
C GLU A 164 13.93 0.44 3.12
N VAL A 165 13.40 -0.24 2.09
CA VAL A 165 13.31 0.33 0.74
C VAL A 165 12.33 1.51 0.70
N ILE A 166 11.17 1.39 1.36
CA ILE A 166 10.20 2.50 1.45
C ILE A 166 10.81 3.69 2.21
N ASP A 167 11.46 3.45 3.35
CA ASP A 167 12.16 4.49 4.12
C ASP A 167 13.19 5.21 3.24
N GLY A 168 13.96 4.46 2.43
CA GLY A 168 14.91 5.01 1.47
C GLY A 168 14.26 5.88 0.40
N GLN A 169 13.12 5.49 -0.15
CA GLN A 169 12.38 6.28 -1.16
C GLN A 169 11.73 7.53 -0.58
N MET A 170 11.20 7.43 0.64
CA MET A 170 10.45 8.52 1.29
C MET A 170 11.34 9.57 1.94
N LEU A 171 12.54 9.19 2.37
CA LEU A 171 13.44 10.05 3.14
C LEU A 171 14.73 10.38 2.38
N GLY A 172 15.00 9.67 1.28
CA GLY A 172 16.26 9.70 0.54
C GLY A 172 16.38 10.79 -0.52
N ASP A 173 15.93 12.01 -0.23
CA ASP A 173 16.26 13.22 -1.02
C ASP A 173 16.39 14.48 -0.14
N SER A 174 16.84 14.32 1.11
CA SER A 174 17.32 15.45 1.91
C SER A 174 18.75 15.82 1.50
N ASP A 175 18.92 16.42 0.32
CA ASP A 175 20.15 17.15 -0.01
C ASP A 175 20.30 18.34 0.95
N GLU A 176 21.54 18.67 1.29
CA GLU A 176 21.93 19.51 2.41
C GLU A 176 21.39 20.96 2.29
N GLY A 177 20.60 21.40 3.27
CA GLY A 177 20.62 22.82 3.68
C GLY A 177 19.29 23.51 3.96
N GLN A 178 18.73 23.31 5.17
CA GLN A 178 18.28 24.44 6.01
C GLN A 178 17.95 23.95 7.43
N PRO A 179 18.53 24.56 8.49
CA PRO A 179 18.11 24.27 9.85
C PRO A 179 16.85 25.08 10.15
N GLY A 180 15.76 24.39 10.49
CA GLY A 180 14.59 24.99 11.12
C GLY A 180 13.32 24.99 10.27
N SER A 181 12.62 23.87 10.29
CA SER A 181 11.18 23.91 10.49
C SER A 181 10.79 22.67 11.28
N SER A 182 10.52 22.88 12.57
CA SER A 182 9.62 22.02 13.31
C SER A 182 8.24 22.17 12.66
N VAL A 183 7.95 21.32 11.67
CA VAL A 183 6.61 21.21 11.10
C VAL A 183 5.78 20.44 12.10
N GLN A 184 4.78 21.12 12.67
CA GLN A 184 3.76 20.48 13.49
C GLN A 184 2.77 19.77 12.55
N PRO A 185 2.26 18.58 12.90
CA PRO A 185 1.25 17.89 12.11
C PRO A 185 -0.11 18.57 12.38
N ASP A 186 -0.35 19.69 11.71
CA ASP A 186 -1.64 20.40 11.71
C ASP A 186 -2.39 20.22 10.38
N GLY A 187 -2.02 19.22 9.58
CA GLY A 187 -2.72 18.82 8.35
C GLY A 187 -3.76 17.76 8.64
N ASP A 188 -5.01 18.01 8.25
CA ASP A 188 -6.09 17.04 8.36
C ASP A 188 -5.85 15.92 7.34
N VAL A 189 -5.16 14.87 7.77
CA VAL A 189 -4.85 13.67 6.97
C VAL A 189 -6.11 13.11 6.29
N ALA A 190 -7.30 13.31 6.88
CA ALA A 190 -8.57 12.95 6.26
C ALA A 190 -8.88 13.77 5.00
N ALA A 191 -8.67 15.09 5.04
CA ALA A 191 -8.91 15.98 3.92
C ALA A 191 -7.93 15.72 2.77
N ASP A 192 -6.67 15.41 3.08
CA ASP A 192 -5.69 14.99 2.08
C ASP A 192 -6.11 13.65 1.46
N LEU A 193 -6.56 12.67 2.26
CA LEU A 193 -7.02 11.38 1.75
C LEU A 193 -8.33 11.46 0.93
N ASP A 194 -9.28 12.34 1.28
CA ASP A 194 -10.52 12.55 0.55
C ASP A 194 -10.26 13.25 -0.80
N ALA A 195 -9.46 14.32 -0.82
CA ALA A 195 -9.07 14.99 -2.07
C ALA A 195 -8.34 14.02 -3.03
N LEU A 196 -7.53 13.13 -2.48
CA LEU A 196 -6.80 12.12 -3.24
C LEU A 196 -7.68 10.94 -3.67
N GLY A 197 -8.77 10.65 -2.95
CA GLY A 197 -9.76 9.65 -3.35
C GLY A 197 -10.41 10.00 -4.69
N ASP A 198 -10.74 11.28 -4.87
CA ASP A 198 -11.30 11.83 -6.11
C ASP A 198 -10.27 11.82 -7.26
N GLU A 199 -8.99 12.08 -6.97
CA GLU A 199 -7.90 12.00 -7.97
C GLU A 199 -7.56 10.55 -8.36
N LEU A 200 -7.59 9.61 -7.41
CA LEU A 200 -7.44 8.18 -7.65
C LEU A 200 -8.60 7.62 -8.49
N GLU A 201 -9.82 8.12 -8.29
CA GLU A 201 -10.98 7.75 -9.12
C GLU A 201 -10.81 8.26 -10.56
N THR A 202 -10.36 9.51 -10.71
CA THR A 202 -10.08 10.10 -12.03
C THR A 202 -9.05 9.29 -12.82
N HIS A 203 -7.99 8.80 -12.15
CA HIS A 203 -6.91 8.10 -12.83
C HIS A 203 -7.04 6.56 -12.88
N LEU A 204 -7.82 5.93 -11.98
CA LEU A 204 -7.95 4.47 -11.91
C LEU A 204 -9.35 3.93 -12.27
N SER A 205 -10.29 4.79 -12.69
CA SER A 205 -11.59 4.35 -13.24
C SER A 205 -11.49 3.78 -14.67
N GLY A 206 -10.32 3.87 -15.31
CA GLY A 206 -10.03 3.15 -16.55
C GLY A 206 -9.79 1.65 -16.28
N GLU A 207 -10.53 0.79 -16.96
CA GLU A 207 -10.26 -0.65 -16.94
C GLU A 207 -8.83 -0.92 -17.43
N PHE A 208 -8.07 -1.72 -16.67
CA PHE A 208 -6.84 -2.34 -17.15
C PHE A 208 -7.20 -3.16 -18.39
N THR A 209 -6.96 -2.62 -19.58
CA THR A 209 -7.14 -3.32 -20.86
C THR A 209 -5.78 -3.73 -21.40
#